data_AF-A0A9E5HEQ0-F1
#
_entry.id   AF-A0A9E5HEQ0-F1
#
_cell.length_a   1.000
_cell.length_b   1.000
_cell.length_c   1.000
_cell.angle_alpha   90.00
_cell.angle_beta   90.00
_cell.angle_gamma   90.00
#
_symmetry.space_group_name_H-M   'P 1'
#
loop_
_entity.id
_entity.type
_entity.pdbx_description
1 polymer ?
#
loop_
_entity_poly.entity_id
_entity_poly.type
_entity_poly.pdbx_seq_one_letter_code
_entity_poly.pdbx_strand_id
1 'polypeptide(L)'
;MTFVLAIDQGTTSSRAILFDQDMKICGISQKEFTQHFPNSGWVEHNAFDLLNTTLETCRNVISDVGINPSEIAAIGITNQRETTIIWDKSTGQPIHNAIVWQDRRTSEMCETLRAGNHEDMVTATTGLLLDPYFSGTKVAWLLNNVDGARDRAKAGELLFGTVDSWLVWNLTGRKSHVTDATNAARTLLYDIHNGKWSDQICDLLDIPTCMLPTVMDSSADFGVVSDDVFGAEIPILGIAGDQQAATVGQACFEPGMLKSTYGTGCFALLNTGDTPVQSSNKMLTTIAYQLDGKPTYALEGSIFVAGAVVQWLRDGLKIIEHAGETQTLAESADPMQNVIIVPAFTGLGAPYWNADCRGATFGLTRN
;
A
#
# COMPACT_ATOMS: atom_id res chain seq x y z
N MET A 1 -12.62 -30.10 0.21
CA MET A 1 -11.60 -29.67 1.22
C MET A 1 -11.91 -28.21 1.55
N THR A 2 -11.34 -27.64 2.61
CA THR A 2 -11.57 -26.22 2.92
C THR A 2 -10.31 -25.43 2.58
N PHE A 3 -10.48 -24.36 1.80
CA PHE A 3 -9.39 -23.51 1.32
C PHE A 3 -9.51 -22.08 1.83
N VAL A 4 -8.39 -21.36 1.88
CA VAL A 4 -8.33 -19.92 2.07
C VAL A 4 -7.72 -19.27 0.83
N LEU A 5 -8.38 -18.25 0.30
CA LEU A 5 -7.89 -17.49 -0.85
C LEU A 5 -7.25 -16.19 -0.35
N ALA A 6 -5.96 -16.02 -0.56
CA ALA A 6 -5.26 -14.77 -0.30
C ALA A 6 -5.13 -13.95 -1.59
N ILE A 7 -5.55 -12.69 -1.54
CA ILE A 7 -5.38 -11.70 -2.59
C ILE A 7 -4.24 -10.77 -2.18
N ASP A 8 -3.23 -10.63 -3.01
CA ASP A 8 -2.13 -9.69 -2.83
C ASP A 8 -2.07 -8.73 -4.03
N GLN A 9 -2.63 -7.54 -3.83
CA GLN A 9 -2.64 -6.47 -4.82
C GLN A 9 -1.37 -5.63 -4.68
N GLY A 10 -0.28 -6.04 -5.34
CA GLY A 10 1.00 -5.34 -5.29
C GLY A 10 1.06 -4.11 -6.21
N THR A 11 2.21 -3.42 -6.21
CA THR A 11 2.41 -2.20 -7.01
C THR A 11 2.55 -2.46 -8.51
N THR A 12 3.13 -3.58 -8.92
CA THR A 12 3.37 -3.91 -10.33
C THR A 12 2.56 -5.10 -10.82
N SER A 13 2.05 -5.92 -9.91
CA SER A 13 1.26 -7.11 -10.21
C SER A 13 0.25 -7.41 -9.11
N SER A 14 -0.84 -8.06 -9.51
CA SER A 14 -1.82 -8.67 -8.61
C SER A 14 -1.53 -10.17 -8.52
N ARG A 15 -1.71 -10.75 -7.34
CA ARG A 15 -1.51 -12.17 -7.07
C ARG A 15 -2.70 -12.75 -6.31
N ALA A 16 -3.05 -13.98 -6.63
CA ALA A 16 -3.99 -14.78 -5.87
C ALA A 16 -3.32 -16.10 -5.50
N ILE A 17 -3.39 -16.48 -4.22
CA ILE A 17 -2.77 -17.68 -3.68
C ILE A 17 -3.84 -18.47 -2.94
N LEU A 18 -3.96 -19.76 -3.26
CA LEU A 18 -4.87 -20.67 -2.58
C LEU A 18 -4.10 -21.52 -1.57
N PHE A 19 -4.56 -21.53 -0.32
CA PHE A 19 -4.00 -22.33 0.76
C PHE A 19 -4.97 -23.44 1.19
N ASP A 20 -4.47 -24.64 1.46
CA ASP A 20 -5.25 -25.70 2.11
C ASP A 20 -5.33 -25.52 3.63
N GLN A 21 -6.04 -26.45 4.30
CA GLN A 21 -6.18 -26.51 5.75
C GLN A 21 -4.85 -26.66 6.52
N ASP A 22 -3.79 -27.14 5.87
CA ASP A 22 -2.44 -27.25 6.45
C ASP A 22 -1.60 -25.98 6.14
N MET A 23 -2.22 -24.94 5.59
CA MET A 23 -1.59 -23.69 5.11
C MET A 23 -0.52 -23.93 4.04
N LYS A 24 -0.64 -24.99 3.26
CA LYS A 24 0.21 -25.22 2.08
C LYS A 24 -0.36 -24.52 0.86
N ILE A 25 0.52 -23.97 0.05
CA ILE A 25 0.15 -23.36 -1.23
C ILE A 25 -0.29 -24.47 -2.19
N CYS A 26 -1.56 -24.44 -2.60
CA CYS A 26 -2.11 -25.33 -3.62
C CYS A 26 -1.99 -24.74 -5.03
N GLY A 27 -2.00 -23.41 -5.15
CA GLY A 27 -1.91 -22.72 -6.43
C GLY A 27 -1.58 -21.25 -6.26
N ILE A 28 -0.96 -20.68 -7.29
CA ILE A 28 -0.63 -19.26 -7.38
C ILE A 28 -0.99 -18.80 -8.79
N SER A 29 -1.66 -17.67 -8.91
CA SER A 29 -1.80 -16.92 -10.15
C SER A 29 -1.30 -15.49 -9.97
N GLN A 30 -0.62 -14.96 -10.98
CA GLN A 30 -0.03 -13.63 -10.95
C GLN A 30 -0.25 -12.93 -12.30
N LYS A 31 -0.59 -11.64 -12.25
CA LYS A 31 -0.71 -10.82 -13.46
C LYS A 31 -0.20 -9.40 -13.22
N GLU A 32 0.68 -8.94 -14.11
CA GLU A 32 1.14 -7.56 -14.14
C GLU A 32 0.09 -6.62 -14.73
N PHE A 33 0.18 -5.34 -14.39
CA PHE A 33 -0.66 -4.28 -14.93
C PHE A 33 0.15 -3.01 -15.23
N THR A 34 -0.39 -2.18 -16.11
CA THR A 34 0.29 -1.01 -16.65
C THR A 34 0.61 0.03 -15.57
N GLN A 35 1.82 0.56 -15.61
CA GLN A 35 2.26 1.68 -14.78
C GLN A 35 2.17 2.96 -15.60
N HIS A 36 1.55 4.02 -15.06
CA HIS A 36 1.40 5.30 -15.76
C HIS A 36 2.30 6.37 -15.14
N PHE A 37 3.10 7.02 -15.99
CA PHE A 37 4.02 8.08 -15.59
C PHE A 37 3.71 9.38 -16.36
N PRO A 38 2.61 10.07 -16.05
CA PRO A 38 2.13 11.21 -16.85
C PRO A 38 3.08 12.41 -16.79
N ASN A 39 3.87 12.55 -15.72
CA ASN A 39 4.89 13.58 -15.53
C ASN A 39 6.07 13.01 -14.73
N SER A 40 7.19 13.73 -14.71
CA SER A 40 8.35 13.34 -13.90
C SER A 40 7.97 13.27 -12.41
N GLY A 41 8.26 12.12 -11.77
CA GLY A 41 7.92 11.86 -10.38
C GLY A 41 6.43 11.54 -10.12
N TRP A 42 5.59 11.51 -11.16
CA TRP A 42 4.19 11.13 -11.04
C TRP A 42 4.02 9.65 -11.39
N VAL A 43 3.25 8.94 -10.59
CA VAL A 43 2.99 7.51 -10.72
C VAL A 43 1.50 7.25 -10.47
N GLU A 44 0.84 6.68 -11.47
CA GLU A 44 -0.59 6.43 -11.48
C GLU A 44 -0.92 4.99 -11.87
N HIS A 45 -2.03 4.48 -11.33
CA HIS A 45 -2.66 3.23 -11.77
C HIS A 45 -4.08 3.49 -12.23
N ASN A 46 -4.53 2.77 -13.27
CA ASN A 46 -5.94 2.67 -13.55
C ASN A 46 -6.60 1.78 -12.46
N ALA A 47 -7.59 2.31 -11.72
CA ALA A 47 -8.23 1.58 -10.63
C ALA A 47 -8.98 0.32 -11.09
N PHE A 48 -9.48 0.30 -12.34
CA PHE A 48 -10.08 -0.90 -12.91
C PHE A 48 -9.04 -1.95 -13.29
N ASP A 49 -7.80 -1.58 -13.62
CA ASP A 49 -6.75 -2.57 -13.83
C ASP A 49 -6.41 -3.31 -12.53
N LEU A 50 -6.38 -2.59 -11.40
CA LEU A 50 -6.20 -3.20 -10.07
C LEU A 50 -7.30 -4.23 -9.77
N LEU A 51 -8.56 -3.87 -10.06
CA LEU A 51 -9.72 -4.76 -9.86
C LEU A 51 -9.70 -5.95 -10.82
N ASN A 52 -9.56 -5.69 -12.12
CA ASN A 52 -9.68 -6.71 -13.17
C ASN A 52 -8.57 -7.75 -13.07
N THR A 53 -7.32 -7.33 -12.83
CA THR A 53 -6.21 -8.28 -12.64
C THR A 53 -6.35 -9.08 -11.35
N THR A 54 -6.91 -8.50 -10.29
CA THR A 54 -7.26 -9.23 -9.05
C THR A 54 -8.31 -10.30 -9.34
N LEU A 55 -9.41 -9.94 -9.99
CA LEU A 55 -10.48 -10.89 -10.34
C LEU A 55 -9.97 -12.02 -11.24
N GLU A 56 -9.15 -11.69 -12.23
CA GLU A 56 -8.58 -12.66 -13.15
C GLU A 56 -7.64 -13.64 -12.45
N THR A 57 -6.73 -13.16 -11.60
CA THR A 57 -5.82 -14.04 -10.85
C THR A 57 -6.59 -14.96 -9.89
N CYS A 58 -7.62 -14.46 -9.21
CA CYS A 58 -8.51 -15.29 -8.39
C CYS A 58 -9.21 -16.39 -9.22
N ARG A 59 -9.80 -16.02 -10.37
CA ARG A 59 -10.48 -17.00 -11.24
C ARG A 59 -9.51 -18.04 -11.80
N ASN A 60 -8.32 -17.61 -12.20
CA ASN A 60 -7.28 -18.50 -12.71
C ASN A 60 -6.84 -19.49 -11.65
N VAL A 61 -6.48 -19.05 -10.43
CA VAL A 61 -6.01 -19.98 -9.39
C VAL A 61 -7.10 -20.96 -8.95
N ILE A 62 -8.36 -20.52 -8.87
CA ILE A 62 -9.50 -21.40 -8.57
C ILE A 62 -9.66 -22.46 -9.66
N SER A 63 -9.59 -22.04 -10.93
CA SER A 63 -9.76 -22.95 -12.06
C SER A 63 -8.57 -23.90 -12.25
N ASP A 64 -7.35 -23.43 -12.03
CA ASP A 64 -6.11 -24.20 -12.21
C ASP A 64 -5.98 -25.30 -11.16
N VAL A 65 -6.38 -25.02 -9.91
CA VAL A 65 -6.43 -26.04 -8.84
C VAL A 65 -7.66 -26.95 -9.01
N GLY A 66 -8.69 -26.48 -9.73
CA GLY A 66 -9.87 -27.27 -10.06
C GLY A 66 -10.87 -27.44 -8.90
N ILE A 67 -10.95 -26.45 -8.01
CA ILE A 67 -11.86 -26.47 -6.85
C ILE A 67 -13.18 -25.77 -7.15
N ASN A 68 -14.22 -26.10 -6.40
CA ASN A 68 -15.45 -25.30 -6.42
C ASN A 68 -15.26 -24.04 -5.56
N PRO A 69 -15.68 -22.84 -6.00
CA PRO A 69 -15.61 -21.62 -5.19
C PRO A 69 -16.23 -21.74 -3.79
N SER A 70 -17.27 -22.57 -3.64
CA SER A 70 -17.91 -22.89 -2.34
C SER A 70 -17.02 -23.66 -1.36
N GLU A 71 -15.87 -24.18 -1.80
CA GLU A 71 -14.86 -24.81 -0.95
C GLU A 71 -13.92 -23.78 -0.28
N ILE A 72 -13.99 -22.51 -0.67
CA ILE A 72 -13.22 -21.41 -0.07
C ILE A 72 -13.95 -20.92 1.19
N ALA A 73 -13.35 -21.11 2.36
CA ALA A 73 -13.94 -20.66 3.62
C ALA A 73 -13.83 -19.15 3.83
N ALA A 74 -12.79 -18.52 3.31
CA ALA A 74 -12.55 -17.10 3.50
C ALA A 74 -11.61 -16.52 2.45
N ILE A 75 -11.75 -15.21 2.22
CA ILE A 75 -10.79 -14.39 1.49
C ILE A 75 -10.03 -13.50 2.49
N GLY A 76 -8.71 -13.47 2.35
CA GLY A 76 -7.84 -12.46 2.95
C GLY A 76 -7.34 -11.51 1.87
N ILE A 77 -7.36 -10.20 2.13
CA ILE A 77 -6.88 -9.17 1.20
C ILE A 77 -5.66 -8.49 1.79
N THR A 78 -4.60 -8.40 1.00
CA THR A 78 -3.46 -7.55 1.25
C THR A 78 -3.16 -6.72 0.02
N ASN A 79 -2.60 -5.54 0.22
CA ASN A 79 -2.46 -4.54 -0.84
C ASN A 79 -1.24 -3.65 -0.65
N GLN A 80 -0.75 -3.09 -1.75
CA GLN A 80 0.15 -1.94 -1.74
C GLN A 80 -0.50 -0.83 -0.91
N ARG A 81 0.24 -0.36 0.08
CA ARG A 81 -0.23 0.72 0.94
C ARG A 81 -0.08 2.07 0.25
N GLU A 82 -0.72 3.04 0.92
CA GLU A 82 -0.93 4.45 0.61
C GLU A 82 -1.67 4.80 -0.70
N THR A 83 -1.58 3.98 -1.75
CA THR A 83 -2.22 4.22 -3.06
C THR A 83 -3.70 4.60 -2.90
N THR A 84 -4.08 5.74 -3.49
CA THR A 84 -5.31 6.47 -3.18
C THR A 84 -6.28 6.47 -4.35
N ILE A 85 -7.53 6.10 -4.08
CA ILE A 85 -8.61 6.04 -5.06
C ILE A 85 -9.80 6.85 -4.54
N ILE A 86 -10.41 7.66 -5.41
CA ILE A 86 -11.68 8.34 -5.16
C ILE A 86 -12.66 7.94 -6.27
N TRP A 87 -13.85 7.52 -5.89
CA TRP A 87 -14.88 7.09 -6.84
C TRP A 87 -16.27 7.62 -6.47
N ASP A 88 -17.13 7.67 -7.47
CA ASP A 88 -18.54 7.99 -7.28
C ASP A 88 -19.28 6.83 -6.63
N LYS A 89 -19.97 7.11 -5.52
CA LYS A 89 -20.68 6.12 -4.70
C LYS A 89 -21.78 5.38 -5.49
N SER A 90 -22.46 6.07 -6.40
CA SER A 90 -23.61 5.53 -7.12
C SER A 90 -23.19 4.71 -8.34
N THR A 91 -22.25 5.23 -9.13
CA THR A 91 -21.81 4.63 -10.39
C THR A 91 -20.63 3.69 -10.23
N GLY A 92 -19.88 3.80 -9.12
CA GLY A 92 -18.64 3.07 -8.86
C GLY A 92 -17.48 3.50 -9.76
N GLN A 93 -17.62 4.62 -10.48
CA GLN A 93 -16.60 5.10 -11.40
C GLN A 93 -15.55 5.90 -10.64
N PRO A 94 -14.25 5.58 -10.78
CA PRO A 94 -13.17 6.43 -10.31
C PRO A 94 -13.25 7.82 -10.96
N ILE A 95 -13.02 8.88 -10.19
CA ILE A 95 -13.02 10.25 -10.73
C ILE A 95 -11.71 10.59 -11.46
N HIS A 96 -10.69 9.77 -11.27
CA HIS A 96 -9.34 9.91 -11.78
C HIS A 96 -8.61 8.56 -11.66
N ASN A 97 -7.44 8.42 -12.30
CA ASN A 97 -6.51 7.34 -11.96
C ASN A 97 -6.13 7.38 -10.47
N ALA A 98 -5.86 6.20 -9.91
CA ALA A 98 -5.32 6.07 -8.57
C ALA A 98 -3.94 6.73 -8.48
N ILE A 99 -3.72 7.53 -7.45
CA ILE A 99 -2.40 8.13 -7.20
C ILE A 99 -1.60 7.16 -6.34
N VAL A 100 -0.49 6.67 -6.88
CA VAL A 100 0.31 5.61 -6.27
C VAL A 100 1.15 6.17 -5.12
N TRP A 101 1.51 5.31 -4.18
CA TRP A 101 2.38 5.66 -3.04
C TRP A 101 3.73 6.26 -3.45
N GLN A 102 4.28 5.89 -4.61
CA GLN A 102 5.54 6.42 -5.15
C GLN A 102 5.42 7.85 -5.69
N ASP A 103 4.21 8.32 -5.95
CA ASP A 103 3.95 9.60 -6.60
C ASP A 103 4.40 10.79 -5.73
N ARG A 104 5.06 11.78 -6.34
CA ARG A 104 5.64 12.96 -5.67
C ARG A 104 4.88 14.26 -5.96
N ARG A 105 3.72 14.23 -6.62
CA ARG A 105 3.01 15.45 -7.04
C ARG A 105 2.54 16.34 -5.88
N THR A 106 2.50 15.80 -4.66
CA THR A 106 2.05 16.51 -3.46
C THR A 106 3.20 17.04 -2.60
N SER A 107 4.45 17.04 -3.09
CA SER A 107 5.61 17.56 -2.34
C SER A 107 5.43 19.02 -1.90
N GLU A 108 5.01 19.90 -2.80
CA GLU A 108 4.81 21.34 -2.51
C GLU A 108 3.72 21.57 -1.44
N MET A 109 2.67 20.74 -1.46
CA MET A 109 1.65 20.75 -0.41
C MET A 109 2.25 20.35 0.94
N CYS A 110 3.08 19.31 0.98
CA CYS A 110 3.75 18.89 2.22
C CYS A 110 4.71 19.96 2.75
N GLU A 111 5.44 20.65 1.88
CA GLU A 111 6.29 21.79 2.24
C GLU A 111 5.48 22.95 2.81
N THR A 112 4.35 23.28 2.18
CA THR A 112 3.44 24.33 2.67
C THR A 112 2.90 23.99 4.06
N LEU A 113 2.51 22.73 4.29
CA LEU A 113 2.03 22.27 5.60
C LEU A 113 3.14 22.31 6.67
N ARG A 114 4.38 21.96 6.30
CA ARG A 114 5.54 22.09 7.20
C ARG A 114 5.85 23.53 7.54
N ALA A 115 5.84 24.43 6.55
CA ALA A 115 6.02 25.87 6.76
C ALA A 115 4.90 26.48 7.63
N GLY A 116 3.72 25.87 7.63
CA GLY A 116 2.60 26.19 8.52
C GLY A 116 2.73 25.63 9.95
N ASN A 117 3.84 24.96 10.30
CA ASN A 117 4.08 24.30 11.59
C ASN A 117 3.08 23.17 11.93
N HIS A 118 2.60 22.43 10.92
CA HIS A 118 1.66 21.33 11.15
C HIS A 118 2.34 19.97 11.38
N GLU A 119 3.64 19.83 11.15
CA GLU A 119 4.34 18.53 11.17
C GLU A 119 4.31 17.85 12.55
N ASP A 120 4.53 18.59 13.63
CA ASP A 120 4.53 18.04 14.99
C ASP A 120 3.15 17.49 15.36
N MET A 121 2.08 18.21 15.01
CA MET A 121 0.70 17.78 15.25
C MET A 121 0.37 16.51 14.45
N VAL A 122 0.73 16.50 13.16
CA VAL A 122 0.51 15.32 12.29
C VAL A 122 1.28 14.12 12.81
N THR A 123 2.54 14.29 13.19
CA THR A 123 3.39 13.22 13.73
C THR A 123 2.85 12.71 15.06
N ALA A 124 2.43 13.59 15.97
CA ALA A 124 1.88 13.21 17.26
C ALA A 124 0.52 12.49 17.14
N THR A 125 -0.24 12.74 16.08
CA THR A 125 -1.56 12.13 15.87
C THR A 125 -1.46 10.80 15.12
N THR A 126 -0.60 10.74 14.11
CA THR A 126 -0.59 9.64 13.11
C THR A 126 0.64 8.75 13.22
N GLY A 127 1.70 9.20 13.88
CA GLY A 127 3.01 8.56 13.85
C GLY A 127 3.80 8.76 12.55
N LEU A 128 3.26 9.52 11.58
CA LEU A 128 3.81 9.74 10.26
C LEU A 128 4.37 11.16 10.08
N LEU A 129 5.23 11.33 9.08
CA LEU A 129 5.78 12.64 8.69
C LEU A 129 4.95 13.29 7.58
N LEU A 130 5.14 14.59 7.36
CA LEU A 130 4.59 15.28 6.20
C LEU A 130 5.42 14.96 4.94
N ASP A 131 5.03 13.90 4.24
CA ASP A 131 5.66 13.44 3.00
C ASP A 131 4.60 13.09 1.94
N PRO A 132 4.86 13.31 0.63
CA PRO A 132 3.95 12.93 -0.45
C PRO A 132 3.65 11.43 -0.52
N TYR A 133 4.36 10.60 0.24
CA TYR A 133 4.11 9.16 0.36
C TYR A 133 2.67 8.82 0.77
N PHE A 134 2.09 9.55 1.74
CA PHE A 134 0.84 9.17 2.38
C PHE A 134 -0.43 9.66 1.67
N SER A 135 -1.56 9.01 1.93
CA SER A 135 -2.81 9.20 1.17
C SER A 135 -3.44 10.58 1.31
N GLY A 136 -3.38 11.20 2.49
CA GLY A 136 -4.16 12.40 2.81
C GLY A 136 -3.89 13.57 1.86
N THR A 137 -2.62 13.80 1.51
CA THR A 137 -2.26 14.85 0.55
C THR A 137 -2.68 14.50 -0.88
N LYS A 138 -2.72 13.21 -1.24
CA LYS A 138 -3.23 12.72 -2.54
C LYS A 138 -4.73 12.93 -2.66
N VAL A 139 -5.49 12.68 -1.59
CA VAL A 139 -6.93 12.99 -1.53
C VAL A 139 -7.15 14.49 -1.70
N ALA A 140 -6.44 15.32 -0.94
CA ALA A 140 -6.54 16.78 -1.05
C ALA A 140 -6.20 17.27 -2.47
N TRP A 141 -5.18 16.68 -3.11
CA TRP A 141 -4.81 17.00 -4.48
C TRP A 141 -5.91 16.65 -5.47
N LEU A 142 -6.50 15.46 -5.40
CA LEU A 142 -7.59 15.04 -6.29
C LEU A 142 -8.80 15.97 -6.15
N LEU A 143 -9.19 16.30 -4.93
CA LEU A 143 -10.32 17.19 -4.68
C LEU A 143 -10.06 18.64 -5.16
N ASN A 144 -8.79 19.07 -5.25
CA ASN A 144 -8.41 20.39 -5.76
C ASN A 144 -8.24 20.45 -7.28
N ASN A 145 -7.91 19.33 -7.94
CA ASN A 145 -7.50 19.32 -9.34
C ASN A 145 -8.49 18.62 -10.28
N VAL A 146 -9.41 17.81 -9.76
CA VAL A 146 -10.48 17.20 -10.55
C VAL A 146 -11.72 18.09 -10.50
N ASP A 147 -12.17 18.57 -11.66
CA ASP A 147 -13.28 19.51 -11.78
C ASP A 147 -14.53 19.04 -11.02
N GLY A 148 -15.01 19.89 -10.11
CA GLY A 148 -16.20 19.63 -9.29
C GLY A 148 -16.04 18.55 -8.20
N ALA A 149 -14.86 17.93 -8.04
CA ALA A 149 -14.68 16.85 -7.08
C ALA A 149 -14.91 17.29 -5.63
N ARG A 150 -14.45 18.49 -5.25
CA ARG A 150 -14.64 19.03 -3.89
C ARG A 150 -16.11 19.18 -3.52
N ASP A 151 -16.92 19.75 -4.40
CA ASP A 151 -18.34 20.00 -4.13
C ASP A 151 -19.12 18.68 -4.06
N ARG A 152 -18.82 17.74 -4.97
CA ARG A 152 -19.42 16.40 -4.96
C ARG A 152 -19.03 15.59 -3.72
N ALA A 153 -17.78 15.71 -3.26
CA ALA A 153 -17.33 15.16 -1.99
C ALA A 153 -18.11 15.73 -0.80
N LYS A 154 -18.28 17.06 -0.75
CA LYS A 154 -19.08 17.74 0.31
C LYS A 154 -20.55 17.34 0.26
N ALA A 155 -21.09 17.02 -0.93
CA ALA A 155 -22.43 16.48 -1.12
C ALA A 155 -22.57 14.98 -0.75
N GLY A 156 -21.47 14.29 -0.39
CA GLY A 156 -21.49 12.87 -0.03
C GLY A 156 -21.63 11.92 -1.22
N GLU A 157 -21.33 12.39 -2.43
CA GLU A 157 -21.41 11.61 -3.68
C GLU A 157 -20.14 10.80 -3.94
N LEU A 158 -19.01 11.19 -3.34
CA LEU A 158 -17.72 10.57 -3.54
C LEU A 158 -17.27 9.79 -2.31
N LEU A 159 -16.65 8.65 -2.54
CA LEU A 159 -15.98 7.84 -1.51
C LEU A 159 -14.47 7.85 -1.76
N PHE A 160 -13.70 7.81 -0.68
CA PHE A 160 -12.26 7.58 -0.68
C PHE A 160 -11.96 6.17 -0.18
N GLY A 161 -10.88 5.59 -0.68
CA GLY A 161 -10.30 4.39 -0.11
C GLY A 161 -8.87 4.18 -0.57
N THR A 162 -8.11 3.47 0.26
CA THR A 162 -6.94 2.71 -0.18
C THR A 162 -7.37 1.49 -0.99
N VAL A 163 -6.41 0.76 -1.56
CA VAL A 163 -6.67 -0.35 -2.49
C VAL A 163 -7.56 -1.45 -1.88
N ASP A 164 -7.37 -1.80 -0.61
CA ASP A 164 -8.23 -2.75 0.11
C ASP A 164 -9.70 -2.32 0.08
N SER A 165 -9.98 -1.07 0.42
CA SER A 165 -11.34 -0.54 0.45
C SER A 165 -11.98 -0.53 -0.93
N TRP A 166 -11.20 -0.21 -1.96
CA TRP A 166 -11.63 -0.30 -3.36
C TRP A 166 -11.97 -1.74 -3.77
N LEU A 167 -11.14 -2.71 -3.39
CA LEU A 167 -11.39 -4.12 -3.69
C LEU A 167 -12.64 -4.63 -2.96
N VAL A 168 -12.76 -4.38 -1.65
CA VAL A 168 -13.94 -4.79 -0.87
C VAL A 168 -15.22 -4.16 -1.42
N TRP A 169 -15.18 -2.87 -1.74
CA TRP A 169 -16.33 -2.17 -2.31
C TRP A 169 -16.82 -2.85 -3.60
N ASN A 170 -15.92 -3.21 -4.51
CA ASN A 170 -16.29 -3.85 -5.76
C ASN A 170 -16.69 -5.32 -5.58
N LEU A 171 -15.94 -6.08 -4.78
CA LEU A 171 -16.19 -7.51 -4.55
C LEU A 171 -17.52 -7.77 -3.83
N THR A 172 -17.94 -6.87 -2.94
CA THR A 172 -19.20 -6.98 -2.20
C THR A 172 -20.41 -6.44 -2.97
N GLY A 173 -20.25 -6.11 -4.26
CA GLY A 173 -21.32 -5.49 -5.05
C GLY A 173 -21.73 -4.12 -4.50
N ARG A 174 -20.76 -3.33 -4.01
CA ARG A 174 -20.92 -1.96 -3.49
C ARG A 174 -21.72 -1.87 -2.18
N LYS A 175 -21.68 -2.93 -1.38
CA LYS A 175 -22.40 -3.01 -0.10
C LYS A 175 -21.52 -2.63 1.10
N SER A 176 -20.20 -2.79 0.99
CA SER A 176 -19.27 -2.58 2.09
C SER A 176 -18.18 -1.56 1.75
N HIS A 177 -18.18 -0.42 2.44
CA HIS A 177 -17.15 0.62 2.35
C HIS A 177 -16.36 0.67 3.66
N VAL A 178 -15.33 -0.17 3.70
CA VAL A 178 -14.56 -0.48 4.90
C VAL A 178 -13.06 -0.51 4.58
N THR A 179 -12.23 -0.40 5.61
CA THR A 179 -10.77 -0.59 5.58
C THR A 179 -10.33 -1.19 6.92
N ASP A 180 -9.11 -1.71 7.01
CA ASP A 180 -8.55 -2.14 8.29
C ASP A 180 -7.69 -1.05 8.95
N ALA A 181 -7.42 -1.21 10.24
CA ALA A 181 -6.60 -0.28 11.01
C ALA A 181 -5.18 -0.09 10.44
N THR A 182 -4.59 -1.11 9.81
CA THR A 182 -3.24 -1.00 9.24
C THR A 182 -3.21 -0.11 8.01
N ASN A 183 -4.17 -0.25 7.08
CA ASN A 183 -4.29 0.64 5.93
C ASN A 183 -4.69 2.06 6.38
N ALA A 184 -5.65 2.19 7.30
CA ALA A 184 -6.07 3.48 7.84
C ALA A 184 -4.89 4.26 8.45
N ALA A 185 -4.03 3.59 9.23
CA ALA A 185 -2.83 4.18 9.84
C ALA A 185 -1.79 4.70 8.83
N ARG A 186 -1.92 4.41 7.53
CA ARG A 186 -1.03 4.90 6.46
C ARG A 186 -1.60 6.07 5.68
N THR A 187 -2.79 6.52 6.03
CA THR A 187 -3.49 7.57 5.27
C THR A 187 -3.03 8.98 5.61
N LEU A 188 -2.31 9.20 6.72
CA LEU A 188 -2.12 10.52 7.35
C LEU A 188 -3.40 11.10 8.00
N LEU A 189 -4.55 10.46 7.85
CA LEU A 189 -5.85 10.96 8.32
C LEU A 189 -6.35 10.23 9.58
N TYR A 190 -5.71 9.13 9.97
CA TYR A 190 -6.15 8.29 11.07
C TYR A 190 -5.32 8.56 12.33
N ASP A 191 -6.02 8.82 13.43
CA ASP A 191 -5.43 8.94 14.76
C ASP A 191 -5.15 7.53 15.31
N ILE A 192 -3.86 7.17 15.34
CA ILE A 192 -3.42 5.82 15.74
C ILE A 192 -3.54 5.58 17.25
N HIS A 193 -3.78 6.63 18.04
CA HIS A 193 -3.93 6.55 19.49
C HIS A 193 -5.39 6.39 19.90
N ASN A 194 -6.28 7.15 19.24
CA ASN A 194 -7.71 7.13 19.52
C ASN A 194 -8.51 6.16 18.65
N GLY A 195 -7.91 5.58 17.61
CA GLY A 195 -8.55 4.58 16.76
C GLY A 195 -9.68 5.14 15.90
N LYS A 196 -9.55 6.38 15.41
CA LYS A 196 -10.56 7.06 14.59
C LYS A 196 -9.95 8.01 13.57
N TRP A 197 -10.72 8.42 12.57
CA TRP A 197 -10.34 9.51 11.68
C TRP A 197 -10.13 10.82 12.47
N SER A 198 -9.06 11.56 12.17
CA SER A 198 -8.71 12.81 12.83
C SER A 198 -9.44 13.97 12.17
N ASP A 199 -10.47 14.48 12.86
CA ASP A 199 -11.21 15.68 12.41
C ASP A 199 -10.26 16.86 12.16
N GLN A 200 -9.24 17.03 13.02
CA GLN A 200 -8.26 18.11 12.89
C GLN A 200 -7.45 18.03 11.59
N ILE A 201 -7.01 16.84 11.18
CA ILE A 201 -6.23 16.68 9.95
C ILE A 201 -7.16 16.70 8.72
N CYS A 202 -8.37 16.13 8.83
CA CYS A 202 -9.39 16.25 7.79
C CYS A 202 -9.73 17.72 7.51
N ASP A 203 -9.95 18.54 8.54
CA ASP A 203 -10.20 19.98 8.41
C ASP A 203 -9.01 20.70 7.78
N LEU A 204 -7.78 20.38 8.21
CA LEU A 204 -6.54 20.95 7.66
C LEU A 204 -6.41 20.72 6.14
N LEU A 205 -6.88 19.56 5.65
CA LEU A 205 -6.82 19.18 4.23
C LEU A 205 -8.15 19.41 3.47
N ASP A 206 -9.14 20.01 4.12
CA ASP A 206 -10.53 20.23 3.65
C ASP A 206 -11.20 18.93 3.15
N ILE A 207 -10.93 17.78 3.79
CA ILE A 207 -11.44 16.46 3.41
C ILE A 207 -12.74 16.16 4.17
N PRO A 208 -13.89 16.04 3.48
CA PRO A 208 -15.15 15.67 4.13
C PRO A 208 -15.09 14.25 4.71
N THR A 209 -15.39 14.10 6.00
CA THR A 209 -15.33 12.81 6.69
C THR A 209 -16.35 11.79 6.17
N CYS A 210 -17.41 12.25 5.49
CA CYS A 210 -18.39 11.38 4.82
C CYS A 210 -17.81 10.56 3.66
N MET A 211 -16.62 10.91 3.16
CA MET A 211 -15.91 10.13 2.15
C MET A 211 -15.17 8.93 2.73
N LEU A 212 -14.92 8.89 4.03
CA LEU A 212 -13.96 7.97 4.65
C LEU A 212 -14.62 6.61 4.97
N PRO A 213 -13.92 5.48 4.73
CA PRO A 213 -14.45 4.16 5.04
C PRO A 213 -14.56 3.94 6.55
N THR A 214 -15.40 2.96 6.94
CA THR A 214 -15.40 2.47 8.32
C THR A 214 -14.12 1.67 8.58
N VAL A 215 -13.40 1.99 9.65
CA VAL A 215 -12.17 1.27 10.03
C VAL A 215 -12.52 0.11 10.94
N MET A 216 -12.00 -1.08 10.63
CA MET A 216 -12.26 -2.33 11.35
C MET A 216 -10.96 -2.99 11.82
N ASP A 217 -11.08 -3.99 12.69
CA ASP A 217 -9.96 -4.88 13.04
C ASP A 217 -9.42 -5.58 11.80
N SER A 218 -8.13 -5.92 11.79
CA SER A 218 -7.46 -6.60 10.67
C SER A 218 -8.02 -8.00 10.41
N SER A 219 -8.71 -8.59 11.40
CA SER A 219 -9.56 -9.78 11.23
C SER A 219 -10.97 -9.46 11.69
N ALA A 220 -11.88 -9.27 10.74
CA ALA A 220 -13.26 -8.90 10.97
C ALA A 220 -14.13 -9.36 9.79
N ASP A 221 -15.45 -9.30 9.92
CA ASP A 221 -16.35 -9.50 8.78
C ASP A 221 -16.43 -8.22 7.94
N PHE A 222 -15.65 -8.16 6.86
CA PHE A 222 -15.62 -7.02 5.94
C PHE A 222 -16.75 -7.07 4.90
N GLY A 223 -17.58 -8.11 4.94
CA GLY A 223 -18.63 -8.39 3.98
C GLY A 223 -18.35 -9.64 3.16
N VAL A 224 -19.32 -9.95 2.29
CA VAL A 224 -19.34 -11.18 1.50
C VAL A 224 -19.18 -10.83 0.03
N VAL A 225 -18.25 -11.52 -0.64
CA VAL A 225 -18.12 -11.44 -2.09
C VAL A 225 -19.42 -11.90 -2.73
N SER A 226 -19.93 -11.09 -3.66
CA SER A 226 -21.20 -11.38 -4.35
C SER A 226 -21.10 -12.66 -5.20
N ASP A 227 -22.19 -13.42 -5.28
CA ASP A 227 -22.23 -14.73 -5.92
C ASP A 227 -21.92 -14.67 -7.44
N ASP A 228 -22.23 -13.55 -8.08
CA ASP A 228 -21.92 -13.27 -9.49
C ASP A 228 -20.42 -13.06 -9.78
N VAL A 229 -19.58 -12.88 -8.76
CA VAL A 229 -18.14 -12.63 -8.94
C VAL A 229 -17.38 -13.92 -9.23
N PHE A 230 -17.59 -14.94 -8.38
CA PHE A 230 -16.89 -16.23 -8.45
C PHE A 230 -17.82 -17.43 -8.59
N GLY A 231 -19.15 -17.26 -8.52
CA GLY A 231 -20.12 -18.36 -8.53
C GLY A 231 -20.48 -18.90 -7.14
N ALA A 232 -20.05 -18.22 -6.07
CA ALA A 232 -20.42 -18.51 -4.69
C ALA A 232 -20.25 -17.25 -3.82
N GLU A 233 -21.05 -17.15 -2.76
CA GLU A 233 -20.83 -16.18 -1.69
C GLU A 233 -19.63 -16.62 -0.84
N ILE A 234 -18.61 -15.76 -0.72
CA ILE A 234 -17.38 -16.06 0.04
C ILE A 234 -17.09 -14.90 0.99
N PRO A 235 -16.95 -15.12 2.31
CA PRO A 235 -16.72 -14.03 3.25
C PRO A 235 -15.29 -13.49 3.14
N ILE A 236 -15.15 -12.17 3.29
CA ILE A 236 -13.86 -11.48 3.39
C ILE A 236 -13.58 -11.30 4.89
N LEU A 237 -12.60 -12.02 5.43
CA LEU A 237 -12.38 -12.13 6.88
C LEU A 237 -11.02 -11.62 7.38
N GLY A 238 -10.18 -11.11 6.48
CA GLY A 238 -8.88 -10.56 6.83
C GLY A 238 -8.46 -9.48 5.86
N ILE A 239 -8.01 -8.34 6.39
CA ILE A 239 -7.41 -7.26 5.62
C ILE A 239 -6.21 -6.73 6.40
N ALA A 240 -5.08 -6.57 5.70
CA ALA A 240 -3.96 -5.81 6.21
C ALA A 240 -3.16 -5.24 5.04
N GLY A 241 -2.50 -4.10 5.23
CA GLY A 241 -1.56 -3.62 4.24
C GLY A 241 -0.37 -4.57 4.08
N ASP A 242 0.22 -4.64 2.88
CA ASP A 242 1.25 -5.63 2.47
C ASP A 242 2.39 -5.84 3.47
N GLN A 243 2.95 -4.77 3.99
CA GLN A 243 4.08 -4.88 4.91
C GLN A 243 3.65 -5.41 6.28
N GLN A 244 2.45 -5.07 6.74
CA GLN A 244 1.85 -5.59 7.96
C GLN A 244 1.40 -7.05 7.80
N ALA A 245 0.79 -7.40 6.68
CA ALA A 245 0.47 -8.78 6.34
C ALA A 245 1.74 -9.65 6.34
N ALA A 246 2.85 -9.15 5.80
CA ALA A 246 4.14 -9.83 5.86
C ALA A 246 4.68 -9.97 7.30
N THR A 247 4.46 -8.99 8.17
CA THR A 247 4.80 -9.09 9.61
C THR A 247 4.02 -10.22 10.30
N VAL A 248 2.71 -10.30 10.03
CA VAL A 248 1.86 -11.39 10.52
C VAL A 248 2.29 -12.74 9.95
N GLY A 249 2.58 -12.82 8.65
CA GLY A 249 3.03 -14.04 7.97
C GLY A 249 4.40 -14.54 8.44
N GLN A 250 5.26 -13.64 8.96
CA GLN A 250 6.54 -13.99 9.60
C GLN A 250 6.38 -14.34 11.09
N ALA A 251 5.14 -14.43 11.59
CA ALA A 251 4.83 -14.67 13.01
C ALA A 251 5.50 -13.68 13.97
N CYS A 252 5.67 -12.43 13.54
CA CYS A 252 6.26 -11.35 14.36
C CYS A 252 5.23 -10.80 15.36
N PHE A 253 4.82 -11.63 16.32
CA PHE A 253 3.73 -11.33 17.27
C PHE A 253 4.20 -10.76 18.61
N GLU A 254 5.50 -10.82 18.89
CA GLU A 254 6.07 -10.35 20.15
C GLU A 254 6.85 -9.03 19.96
N PRO A 255 6.83 -8.12 20.97
CA PRO A 255 7.64 -6.92 20.94
C PRO A 255 9.12 -7.25 20.72
N GLY A 256 9.78 -6.52 19.82
CA GLY A 256 11.17 -6.75 19.46
C GLY A 256 11.38 -7.66 18.25
N MET A 257 10.35 -8.38 17.78
CA MET A 257 10.44 -9.13 16.53
C MET A 257 10.48 -8.17 15.33
N LEU A 258 11.43 -8.43 14.43
CA LEU A 258 11.72 -7.60 13.26
C LEU A 258 11.66 -8.46 12.00
N LYS A 259 11.03 -7.92 10.95
CA LYS A 259 11.17 -8.45 9.59
C LYS A 259 11.65 -7.37 8.64
N SER A 260 12.20 -7.79 7.51
CA SER A 260 12.47 -6.92 6.36
C SER A 260 11.99 -7.61 5.09
N THR A 261 11.16 -6.92 4.30
CA THR A 261 10.64 -7.43 3.04
C THR A 261 11.38 -6.76 1.89
N TYR A 262 12.03 -7.55 1.03
CA TYR A 262 12.73 -7.08 -0.16
C TYR A 262 11.84 -7.28 -1.39
N GLY A 263 11.23 -6.19 -1.88
CA GLY A 263 10.43 -6.16 -3.10
C GLY A 263 10.81 -4.94 -3.95
N THR A 264 9.83 -4.27 -4.57
CA THR A 264 10.05 -3.00 -5.30
C THR A 264 10.79 -1.98 -4.42
N GLY A 265 10.32 -1.81 -3.18
CA GLY A 265 11.05 -1.17 -2.08
C GLY A 265 11.51 -2.19 -1.03
N CYS A 266 12.17 -1.71 0.02
CA CYS A 266 12.52 -2.50 1.19
C CYS A 266 11.89 -1.88 2.45
N PHE A 267 11.18 -2.68 3.22
CA PHE A 267 10.45 -2.21 4.39
C PHE A 267 10.78 -3.07 5.61
N ALA A 268 11.41 -2.45 6.60
CA ALA A 268 11.73 -3.06 7.88
C ALA A 268 10.65 -2.67 8.90
N LEU A 269 10.01 -3.66 9.53
CA LEU A 269 8.98 -3.44 10.54
C LEU A 269 9.35 -4.17 11.83
N LEU A 270 9.44 -3.40 12.92
CA LEU A 270 9.70 -3.87 14.28
C LEU A 270 8.40 -3.83 15.07
N ASN A 271 7.94 -4.95 15.59
CA ASN A 271 6.77 -5.01 16.48
C ASN A 271 7.10 -4.31 17.81
N THR A 272 6.25 -3.38 18.26
CA THR A 272 6.42 -2.64 19.53
C THR A 272 5.31 -2.93 20.55
N GLY A 273 4.49 -3.94 20.31
CA GLY A 273 3.41 -4.35 21.21
C GLY A 273 2.29 -3.31 21.27
N ASP A 274 1.75 -3.10 22.45
CA ASP A 274 0.68 -2.13 22.75
C ASP A 274 1.19 -0.69 22.89
N THR A 275 2.50 -0.47 22.73
CA THR A 275 3.12 0.84 22.93
C THR A 275 3.48 1.47 21.58
N PRO A 276 2.89 2.63 21.22
CA PRO A 276 3.29 3.39 20.05
C PRO A 276 4.62 4.10 20.34
N VAL A 277 5.73 3.56 19.83
CA VAL A 277 7.06 4.13 20.07
C VAL A 277 7.33 5.26 19.10
N GLN A 278 7.38 6.50 19.59
CA GLN A 278 7.81 7.64 18.79
C GLN A 278 9.30 7.54 18.46
N SER A 279 9.63 7.64 17.18
CA SER A 279 11.01 7.56 16.72
C SER A 279 11.81 8.85 16.97
N SER A 280 13.02 8.72 17.50
CA SER A 280 14.03 9.79 17.55
C SER A 280 14.92 9.89 16.30
N ASN A 281 14.77 8.97 15.34
CA ASN A 281 15.59 8.86 14.12
C ASN A 281 14.75 8.81 12.83
N LYS A 282 13.63 9.55 12.81
CA LYS A 282 12.71 9.64 11.65
C LYS A 282 12.24 8.29 11.07
N MET A 283 11.98 7.30 11.91
CA MET A 283 11.19 6.12 11.55
C MET A 283 9.70 6.43 11.75
N LEU A 284 8.83 5.66 11.10
CA LEU A 284 7.39 5.84 11.21
C LEU A 284 6.85 5.02 12.38
N THR A 285 5.96 5.59 13.18
CA THR A 285 5.14 4.83 14.13
C THR A 285 3.84 4.47 13.43
N THR A 286 3.44 3.20 13.44
CA THR A 286 2.25 2.74 12.72
C THR A 286 1.58 1.59 13.44
N ILE A 287 0.42 1.15 12.96
CA ILE A 287 -0.27 -0.05 13.44
C ILE A 287 0.23 -1.24 12.64
N ALA A 288 0.70 -2.28 13.34
CA ALA A 288 1.12 -3.57 12.80
C ALA A 288 -0.07 -4.47 12.47
N TYR A 289 -1.07 -4.51 13.35
CA TYR A 289 -2.36 -5.17 13.18
C TYR A 289 -3.28 -4.76 14.34
N GLN A 290 -4.59 -4.89 14.16
CA GLN A 290 -5.57 -4.66 15.24
C GLN A 290 -6.47 -5.89 15.38
N LEU A 291 -6.63 -6.37 16.60
CA LEU A 291 -7.45 -7.54 16.93
C LEU A 291 -8.26 -7.23 18.20
N ASP A 292 -9.54 -7.56 18.21
CA ASP A 292 -10.47 -7.32 19.32
C ASP A 292 -10.45 -5.85 19.80
N GLY A 293 -10.39 -4.91 18.84
CA GLY A 293 -10.29 -3.48 19.08
C GLY A 293 -8.96 -3.02 19.73
N LYS A 294 -7.94 -3.88 19.79
CA LYS A 294 -6.63 -3.56 20.39
C LYS A 294 -5.54 -3.48 19.33
N PRO A 295 -4.94 -2.31 19.10
CA PRO A 295 -3.85 -2.17 18.16
C PRO A 295 -2.56 -2.77 18.74
N THR A 296 -1.83 -3.49 17.90
CA THR A 296 -0.39 -3.70 18.06
C THR A 296 0.33 -2.73 17.14
N TYR A 297 1.33 -2.02 17.66
CA TYR A 297 2.09 -1.01 16.95
C TYR A 297 3.39 -1.58 16.35
N ALA A 298 3.94 -0.82 15.41
CA ALA A 298 5.25 -1.06 14.85
C ALA A 298 6.03 0.23 14.62
N LEU A 299 7.35 0.10 14.64
CA LEU A 299 8.27 1.04 14.02
C LEU A 299 8.61 0.56 12.61
N GLU A 300 8.46 1.44 11.63
CA GLU A 300 8.72 1.14 10.22
C GLU A 300 9.83 2.02 9.65
N GLY A 301 10.76 1.38 8.96
CA GLY A 301 11.74 2.02 8.06
C GLY A 301 11.41 1.71 6.62
N SER A 302 11.19 2.75 5.82
CA SER A 302 10.77 2.63 4.43
C SER A 302 11.92 3.03 3.49
N ILE A 303 12.42 2.09 2.70
CA ILE A 303 13.40 2.29 1.63
C ILE A 303 12.65 2.16 0.30
N PHE A 304 12.41 3.28 -0.39
CA PHE A 304 11.51 3.30 -1.55
C PHE A 304 12.01 2.52 -2.77
N VAL A 305 13.33 2.39 -2.94
CA VAL A 305 13.95 1.75 -4.11
C VAL A 305 14.90 0.65 -3.66
N ALA A 306 14.50 -0.60 -3.89
CA ALA A 306 15.32 -1.79 -3.68
C ALA A 306 15.32 -2.67 -4.94
N GLY A 307 14.32 -3.52 -5.15
CA GLY A 307 14.18 -4.28 -6.40
C GLY A 307 13.95 -3.39 -7.64
N ALA A 308 13.39 -2.20 -7.44
CA ALA A 308 13.20 -1.23 -8.52
C ALA A 308 14.53 -0.75 -9.15
N VAL A 309 15.66 -0.75 -8.42
CA VAL A 309 16.95 -0.45 -9.06
C VAL A 309 17.35 -1.56 -10.03
N VAL A 310 17.10 -2.83 -9.68
CA VAL A 310 17.36 -3.96 -10.58
C VAL A 310 16.48 -3.87 -11.83
N GLN A 311 15.20 -3.53 -11.69
CA GLN A 311 14.32 -3.28 -12.84
C GLN A 311 14.84 -2.13 -13.71
N TRP A 312 15.33 -1.04 -13.12
CA TRP A 312 15.91 0.08 -13.85
C TRP A 312 17.19 -0.31 -14.61
N LEU A 313 18.03 -1.18 -14.04
CA LEU A 313 19.20 -1.73 -14.75
C LEU A 313 18.78 -2.52 -15.99
N ARG A 314 17.66 -3.25 -15.92
CA ARG A 314 17.10 -4.07 -17.02
C ARG A 314 16.41 -3.22 -18.09
N ASP A 315 15.46 -2.39 -17.70
CA ASP A 315 14.56 -1.73 -18.64
C ASP A 315 15.06 -0.35 -19.07
N GLY A 316 15.70 0.36 -18.12
CA GLY A 316 16.23 1.70 -18.31
C GLY A 316 17.61 1.70 -18.94
N LEU A 317 18.62 1.21 -18.21
CA LEU A 317 20.00 1.15 -18.69
C LEU A 317 20.25 0.02 -19.68
N LYS A 318 19.44 -1.05 -19.63
CA LYS A 318 19.56 -2.23 -20.48
C LYS A 318 20.95 -2.88 -20.43
N ILE A 319 21.51 -2.95 -19.21
CA ILE A 319 22.80 -3.60 -18.96
C ILE A 319 22.66 -5.04 -18.44
N ILE A 320 21.42 -5.46 -18.16
CA ILE A 320 21.05 -6.83 -17.83
C ILE A 320 19.79 -7.19 -18.63
N GLU A 321 19.65 -8.45 -19.01
CA GLU A 321 18.45 -8.96 -19.69
C GLU A 321 17.40 -9.43 -18.67
N HIS A 322 17.86 -10.02 -17.57
CA HIS A 322 17.01 -10.57 -16.51
C HIS A 322 17.51 -10.17 -15.12
N ALA A 323 16.58 -9.97 -14.18
CA ALA A 323 16.92 -9.56 -12.81
C ALA A 323 17.90 -10.51 -12.10
N GLY A 324 17.81 -11.82 -12.38
CA GLY A 324 18.69 -12.84 -11.81
C GLY A 324 20.16 -12.72 -12.22
N GLU A 325 20.48 -12.02 -13.31
CA GLU A 325 21.86 -11.81 -13.76
C GLU A 325 22.66 -10.94 -12.78
N THR A 326 21.98 -10.09 -12.02
CA THR A 326 22.63 -9.16 -11.09
C THR A 326 23.51 -9.85 -10.05
N GLN A 327 23.13 -11.04 -9.58
CA GLN A 327 23.92 -11.77 -8.59
C GLN A 327 25.29 -12.17 -9.17
N THR A 328 25.29 -12.88 -10.30
CA THR A 328 26.53 -13.33 -10.97
C THR A 328 27.42 -12.15 -11.37
N LEU A 329 26.82 -11.05 -11.85
CA LEU A 329 27.56 -9.83 -12.20
C LEU A 329 28.18 -9.15 -10.98
N ALA A 330 27.46 -9.08 -9.86
CA ALA A 330 27.98 -8.51 -8.62
C ALA A 330 29.10 -9.38 -8.03
N GLU A 331 28.96 -10.70 -8.06
CA GLU A 331 29.95 -11.67 -7.56
C GLU A 331 31.24 -11.70 -8.41
N SER A 332 31.14 -11.35 -9.69
CA SER A 332 32.29 -11.26 -10.61
C SER A 332 32.91 -9.86 -10.71
N ALA A 333 32.37 -8.87 -9.98
CA ALA A 333 32.87 -7.50 -10.00
C ALA A 333 34.27 -7.39 -9.38
N ASP A 334 35.09 -6.48 -9.90
CA ASP A 334 36.42 -6.19 -9.35
C ASP A 334 36.30 -5.56 -7.96
N PRO A 335 36.80 -6.21 -6.89
CA PRO A 335 36.69 -5.72 -5.51
C PRO A 335 37.50 -4.44 -5.24
N MET A 336 38.36 -4.02 -6.18
CA MET A 336 39.10 -2.76 -6.07
C MET A 336 38.28 -1.55 -6.55
N GLN A 337 37.14 -1.78 -7.21
CA GLN A 337 36.24 -0.71 -7.64
C GLN A 337 35.47 -0.14 -6.45
N ASN A 338 35.46 1.19 -6.35
CA ASN A 338 34.76 1.93 -5.29
C ASN A 338 33.58 2.72 -5.86
N VAL A 339 32.73 2.04 -6.64
CA VAL A 339 31.54 2.65 -7.24
C VAL A 339 30.38 2.58 -6.25
N ILE A 340 29.72 3.72 -6.02
CA ILE A 340 28.53 3.82 -5.16
C ILE A 340 27.37 4.27 -6.03
N ILE A 341 26.28 3.50 -6.01
CA ILE A 341 24.99 3.89 -6.57
C ILE A 341 24.06 4.25 -5.42
N VAL A 342 23.53 5.46 -5.43
CA VAL A 342 22.47 5.93 -4.53
C VAL A 342 21.18 5.96 -5.35
N PRO A 343 20.31 4.93 -5.29
CA PRO A 343 19.17 4.79 -6.18
C PRO A 343 17.95 5.62 -5.70
N ALA A 344 18.14 6.91 -5.41
CA ALA A 344 17.10 7.82 -4.93
C ALA A 344 16.19 8.32 -6.07
N PHE A 345 15.69 7.44 -6.95
CA PHE A 345 14.93 7.82 -8.15
C PHE A 345 13.66 8.62 -7.84
N THR A 346 13.06 8.38 -6.68
CA THR A 346 11.86 9.07 -6.17
C THR A 346 12.12 9.73 -4.80
N GLY A 347 13.36 10.17 -4.56
CA GLY A 347 13.79 10.67 -3.25
C GLY A 347 14.39 9.59 -2.35
N LEU A 348 14.83 10.01 -1.17
CA LEU A 348 15.31 9.13 -0.11
C LEU A 348 14.23 8.98 0.96
N GLY A 349 13.89 7.73 1.29
CA GLY A 349 13.04 7.38 2.43
C GLY A 349 13.79 7.45 3.76
N ALA A 350 13.42 6.60 4.72
CA ALA A 350 14.03 6.59 6.04
C ALA A 350 15.53 6.24 5.98
N PRO A 351 16.38 6.85 6.83
CA PRO A 351 16.06 7.87 7.84
C PRO A 351 16.14 9.32 7.30
N TYR A 352 16.30 9.52 6.00
CA TYR A 352 16.60 10.84 5.41
C TYR A 352 15.37 11.70 5.21
N TRP A 353 14.31 11.12 4.62
CA TRP A 353 13.07 11.81 4.23
C TRP A 353 13.32 13.06 3.40
N ASN A 354 13.99 12.86 2.27
CA ASN A 354 14.30 13.92 1.33
C ASN A 354 13.71 13.58 -0.04
N ALA A 355 12.53 14.15 -0.32
CA ALA A 355 11.80 13.95 -1.57
C ALA A 355 12.48 14.58 -2.79
N ASP A 356 13.41 15.53 -2.60
CA ASP A 356 14.13 16.21 -3.68
C ASP A 356 15.42 15.52 -4.09
N CYS A 357 15.93 14.60 -3.27
CA CYS A 357 17.06 13.76 -3.66
C CYS A 357 16.75 12.99 -4.95
N ARG A 358 17.76 12.84 -5.81
CA ARG A 358 17.67 12.08 -7.06
C ARG A 358 18.79 11.04 -7.12
N GLY A 359 18.61 10.06 -8.00
CA GLY A 359 19.58 8.99 -8.21
C GLY A 359 20.96 9.54 -8.60
N ALA A 360 22.02 8.98 -8.00
CA ALA A 360 23.38 9.41 -8.25
C ALA A 360 24.36 8.24 -8.24
N THR A 361 25.41 8.34 -9.05
CA THR A 361 26.52 7.38 -9.08
C THR A 361 27.83 8.11 -8.83
N PHE A 362 28.63 7.61 -7.91
CA PHE A 362 29.91 8.19 -7.50
C PHE A 362 31.04 7.17 -7.63
N GLY A 363 32.29 7.66 -7.71
CA GLY A 363 33.47 6.81 -7.70
C GLY A 363 33.81 6.12 -9.03
N LEU A 364 33.19 6.54 -10.14
CA LEU A 364 33.52 6.03 -11.47
C LEU A 364 34.97 6.37 -11.83
N THR A 365 35.74 5.35 -12.20
CA THR A 365 37.06 5.49 -12.81
C THR A 365 37.02 5.04 -14.28
N ARG A 366 38.11 5.21 -15.03
CA ARG A 366 38.13 4.87 -16.46
C ARG A 366 37.97 3.36 -16.73
N ASN A 367 38.32 2.53 -15.75
CA ASN A 367 38.56 1.10 -15.92
C ASN A 367 37.33 0.28 -15.59
#